data_AF-H1Z471-F1
#
_entry.id   AF-H1Z471-F1
#
_cell.length_a   1.000
_cell.length_b   1.000
_cell.length_c   1.000
_cell.angle_alpha   90.00
_cell.angle_beta   90.00
_cell.angle_gamma   90.00
#
_symmetry.space_group_name_H-M   'P 1'
#
loop_
_entity.id
_entity.type
_entity.pdbx_description
1 polymer ?
#
loop_
_entity_poly.entity_id
_entity_poly.type
_entity_poly.pdbx_seq_one_letter_code
_entity_poly.pdbx_strand_id
1 'polypeptide(L)'
;MMNNNKFLAAGLIIAILIGVVAVFMASGDPDGLESTALVVQGEKTLTGPSPEEGDAEAIGLGTFSYDAPLPDYSVVGAEKPGELFAVIIGIVFTLLIVGGASYIITSKGSKP
;
A
#
# COMPACT_ATOMS: atom_id res chain seq x y z
N MET A 1 -23.28 26.57 -2.71
CA MET A 1 -22.91 25.36 -1.94
C MET A 1 -22.93 24.17 -2.88
N MET A 2 -21.81 23.45 -3.02
CA MET A 2 -21.77 22.23 -3.84
C MET A 2 -22.39 21.07 -3.06
N ASN A 3 -23.23 20.27 -3.71
CA ASN A 3 -23.80 19.05 -3.13
C ASN A 3 -22.67 18.05 -2.79
N ASN A 4 -22.72 17.43 -1.60
CA ASN A 4 -21.76 16.42 -1.14
C ASN A 4 -21.48 15.33 -2.17
N ASN A 5 -22.48 14.85 -2.91
CA ASN A 5 -22.30 13.82 -3.94
C ASN A 5 -21.47 14.33 -5.12
N LYS A 6 -21.62 15.61 -5.49
CA LYS A 6 -20.79 16.23 -6.54
C LYS A 6 -19.38 16.47 -6.05
N PHE A 7 -19.21 16.85 -4.77
CA PHE A 7 -17.90 16.97 -4.15
C PHE A 7 -17.17 15.64 -4.12
N LEU A 8 -17.84 14.56 -3.68
CA LEU A 8 -17.29 13.22 -3.63
C LEU A 8 -16.93 12.70 -5.03
N ALA A 9 -17.82 12.90 -6.01
CA ALA A 9 -17.55 12.51 -7.39
C ALA A 9 -16.36 13.26 -7.99
N ALA A 10 -16.26 14.58 -7.78
CA ALA A 10 -15.13 15.38 -8.24
C ALA A 10 -13.82 14.94 -7.56
N GLY A 11 -13.83 14.72 -6.24
CA GLY A 11 -12.66 14.25 -5.50
C GLY A 11 -12.20 12.87 -5.96
N LEU A 12 -13.13 11.94 -6.22
CA LEU A 12 -12.82 10.60 -6.74
C LEU A 12 -12.18 10.68 -8.13
N ILE A 13 -12.72 11.49 -9.03
CA ILE A 13 -12.17 11.70 -10.37
C ILE A 13 -10.73 12.22 -10.28
N ILE A 14 -10.49 13.23 -9.42
CA ILE A 14 -9.15 13.79 -9.21
C ILE A 14 -8.20 12.73 -8.64
N ALA A 15 -8.64 11.95 -7.65
CA ALA A 15 -7.81 10.90 -7.05
C ALA A 15 -7.39 9.83 -8.07
N ILE A 16 -8.33 9.38 -8.91
CA ILE A 16 -8.03 8.42 -9.99
C ILE A 16 -7.06 9.03 -10.99
N LEU A 17 -7.29 10.29 -11.39
CA LEU A 17 -6.44 10.98 -12.35
C LEU A 17 -5.01 11.13 -11.81
N ILE A 18 -4.84 11.53 -10.56
CA ILE A 18 -3.53 11.57 -9.89
C ILE A 18 -2.91 10.18 -9.83
N GLY A 19 -3.66 9.16 -9.45
CA GLY A 19 -3.14 7.78 -9.38
C GLY A 19 -2.62 7.27 -10.71
N VAL A 20 -3.33 7.55 -11.81
CA VAL A 20 -2.89 7.15 -13.16
C VAL A 20 -1.68 7.98 -13.61
N VAL A 21 -1.76 9.31 -13.50
CA VAL A 21 -0.68 10.20 -13.96
C VAL A 21 0.60 9.98 -13.17
N ALA A 22 0.52 9.73 -11.86
CA ALA A 22 1.68 9.49 -11.01
C ALA A 22 2.50 8.27 -11.46
N VAL A 23 1.84 7.18 -11.89
CA VAL A 23 2.54 5.98 -12.37
C VAL A 23 3.30 6.27 -13.67
N PHE A 24 2.70 7.04 -14.59
CA PHE A 24 3.35 7.38 -15.87
C PHE A 24 4.37 8.51 -15.76
N MET A 25 4.27 9.36 -14.73
CA MET A 25 5.25 10.40 -14.42
C MET A 25 6.37 9.92 -13.49
N ALA A 26 6.25 8.71 -12.93
CA ALA A 26 7.34 8.07 -12.21
C ALA A 26 8.50 7.77 -13.17
N SER A 27 9.72 7.73 -12.64
CA SER A 27 10.88 7.27 -13.41
C SER A 27 10.62 5.84 -13.89
N GLY A 28 10.88 5.57 -15.17
CA GLY A 28 10.69 4.22 -15.72
C GLY A 28 11.72 3.21 -15.20
N ASP A 29 12.87 3.70 -14.71
CA ASP A 29 13.96 2.89 -14.15
C ASP A 29 14.86 3.80 -13.28
N PRO A 30 15.04 3.52 -11.97
CA PRO A 30 14.22 2.61 -11.15
C PRO A 30 12.83 3.23 -10.85
N ASP A 31 11.78 2.40 -10.77
CA ASP A 31 10.43 2.82 -10.36
C ASP A 31 10.43 3.39 -8.92
N GLY A 32 9.37 4.09 -8.50
CA GLY A 32 9.28 4.71 -7.17
C GLY A 32 9.51 3.75 -6.00
N LEU A 33 9.06 2.49 -6.10
CA LEU A 33 9.34 1.47 -5.10
C LEU A 33 10.81 1.06 -5.08
N GLU A 34 11.38 0.86 -6.25
CA GLU A 34 12.76 0.45 -6.46
C GLU A 34 13.74 1.55 -6.03
N SER A 35 13.44 2.81 -6.38
CA SER A 35 14.14 3.98 -5.88
C SER A 35 14.06 4.12 -4.36
N THR A 36 12.94 3.71 -3.74
CA THR A 36 12.81 3.73 -2.28
C THR A 36 13.68 2.63 -1.65
N ALA A 37 13.75 1.46 -2.27
CA ALA A 37 14.64 0.37 -1.84
C ALA A 37 16.11 0.82 -1.86
N LEU A 38 16.58 1.45 -2.94
CA LEU A 38 17.95 1.98 -3.02
C LEU A 38 18.24 3.06 -1.96
N VAL A 39 17.25 3.89 -1.61
CA VAL A 39 17.39 4.86 -0.52
C VAL A 39 17.54 4.18 0.83
N VAL A 40 16.72 3.16 1.08
CA VAL A 40 16.77 2.36 2.31
C VAL A 40 18.10 1.60 2.42
N GLN A 41 18.67 1.18 1.30
CA GLN A 41 19.99 0.54 1.23
C GLN A 41 21.16 1.50 1.48
N GLY A 42 20.92 2.81 1.46
CA GLY A 42 21.97 3.82 1.54
C GLY A 42 22.76 3.99 0.24
N GLU A 43 22.33 3.35 -0.85
CA GLU A 43 22.94 3.44 -2.18
C GLU A 43 22.46 4.70 -2.93
N LYS A 44 21.30 5.24 -2.56
CA LYS A 44 20.72 6.44 -3.15
C LYS A 44 20.30 7.45 -2.07
N THR A 45 20.37 8.75 -2.39
CA THR A 45 19.77 9.80 -1.54
C THR A 45 18.37 10.15 -2.03
N LEU A 46 17.51 10.69 -1.14
CA LEU A 46 16.08 10.96 -1.44
C LEU A 46 15.82 11.72 -2.76
N THR A 47 16.73 12.61 -3.16
CA THR A 47 16.63 13.41 -4.38
C THR A 47 17.81 13.23 -5.33
N GLY A 48 18.71 12.28 -5.03
CA GLY A 48 19.90 12.03 -5.84
C GLY A 48 19.61 11.16 -7.05
N PRO A 49 20.55 11.10 -8.00
CA PRO A 49 20.49 10.11 -9.08
C PRO A 49 20.60 8.69 -8.52
N SER A 50 20.00 7.72 -9.22
CA SER A 50 20.21 6.31 -8.90
C SER A 50 21.60 5.86 -9.35
N PRO A 51 22.34 5.07 -8.55
CA PRO A 51 23.59 4.46 -8.99
C PRO A 51 23.33 3.43 -10.09
N GLU A 52 24.26 3.30 -11.04
CA GLU A 52 24.16 2.32 -12.15
C GLU A 52 24.34 0.87 -11.69
N GLU A 53 24.99 0.66 -10.54
CA GLU A 53 25.35 -0.65 -9.98
C GLU A 53 24.42 -1.06 -8.82
N GLY A 54 23.44 -0.22 -8.48
CA GLY A 54 22.58 -0.46 -7.32
C GLY A 54 21.57 -1.58 -7.56
N ASP A 55 21.41 -2.45 -6.57
CA ASP A 55 20.53 -3.61 -6.63
C ASP A 55 19.34 -3.44 -5.67
N ALA A 56 18.27 -2.84 -6.19
CA ALA A 56 17.05 -2.62 -5.42
C ALA A 56 16.32 -3.91 -5.02
N GLU A 57 16.62 -5.03 -5.69
CA GLU A 57 16.02 -6.35 -5.44
C GLU A 57 16.74 -7.08 -4.30
N ALA A 58 17.89 -6.58 -3.83
CA ALA A 58 18.60 -7.12 -2.68
C ALA A 58 17.78 -7.10 -1.37
N ILE A 59 16.73 -6.27 -1.28
CA ILE A 59 15.82 -6.28 -0.11
C ILE A 59 14.95 -7.54 -0.15
N GLY A 60 15.09 -8.38 0.88
CA GLY A 60 14.32 -9.63 1.04
C GLY A 60 15.00 -10.88 0.47
N LEU A 61 16.14 -10.74 -0.21
CA LEU A 61 16.97 -11.86 -0.68
C LEU A 61 18.05 -12.28 0.34
N GLY A 62 18.13 -11.61 1.49
CA GLY A 62 19.09 -11.90 2.56
C GLY A 62 20.49 -11.32 2.35
N THR A 63 20.72 -10.60 1.25
CA THR A 63 21.95 -9.85 0.95
C THR A 63 21.96 -8.46 1.60
N PHE A 64 20.77 -7.90 1.85
CA PHE A 64 20.58 -6.66 2.57
C PHE A 64 19.56 -6.84 3.70
N SER A 65 19.90 -6.40 4.92
CA SER A 65 19.02 -6.43 6.09
C SER A 65 18.71 -5.01 6.53
N TYR A 66 17.42 -4.69 6.60
CA TYR A 66 16.94 -3.40 7.05
C TYR A 66 16.22 -3.56 8.39
N ASP A 67 16.73 -2.90 9.42
CA ASP A 67 15.99 -2.77 10.67
C ASP A 67 14.88 -1.73 10.48
N ALA A 68 13.63 -2.19 10.60
CA ALA A 68 12.48 -1.30 10.48
C ALA A 68 12.59 -0.16 11.51
N PRO A 69 12.22 1.09 11.17
CA PRO A 69 12.28 2.23 12.09
C PRO A 69 11.47 2.03 13.37
N LEU A 70 10.51 1.11 13.33
CA LEU A 70 9.64 0.70 14.42
C LEU A 70 9.71 -0.82 14.58
N PRO A 71 10.83 -1.36 15.12
CA PRO A 71 11.03 -2.80 15.21
C PRO A 71 10.00 -3.46 16.14
N ASP A 72 9.52 -2.72 17.15
CA ASP A 72 8.47 -3.19 18.08
C ASP A 72 7.08 -3.34 17.44
N TYR A 73 6.87 -2.81 16.23
CA TYR A 73 5.65 -2.99 15.43
C TYR A 73 5.76 -4.14 14.44
N SER A 74 6.92 -4.81 14.37
CA SER A 74 7.04 -6.04 13.60
C SER A 74 6.15 -7.13 14.21
N VAL A 75 5.43 -7.85 13.35
CA VAL A 75 4.64 -8.99 13.80
C VAL A 75 5.61 -10.15 13.98
N VAL A 76 5.82 -10.55 15.24
CA VAL A 76 6.68 -11.69 15.59
C VAL A 76 6.20 -12.92 14.82
N GLY A 77 7.05 -13.43 13.91
CA GLY A 77 6.75 -14.58 13.05
C GLY A 77 6.47 -14.25 11.57
N ALA A 78 6.16 -13.00 11.23
CA ALA A 78 5.70 -12.59 9.89
C ALA A 78 6.77 -12.72 8.78
N GLU A 79 7.94 -13.24 9.11
CA GLU A 79 9.01 -13.63 8.20
C GLU A 79 8.58 -14.78 7.27
N LYS A 80 7.52 -15.53 7.62
CA LYS A 80 7.00 -16.62 6.79
C LYS A 80 5.83 -16.13 5.92
N PRO A 81 5.81 -16.49 4.62
CA PRO A 81 4.73 -16.10 3.71
C PRO A 81 3.35 -16.55 4.19
N GLY A 82 3.26 -17.67 4.91
CA GLY A 82 1.99 -18.18 5.47
C GLY A 82 1.33 -17.24 6.48
N GLU A 83 2.11 -16.44 7.22
CA GLU A 83 1.57 -15.51 8.21
C GLU A 83 1.00 -14.25 7.55
N LEU A 84 1.63 -13.76 6.48
CA LEU A 84 1.07 -12.71 5.63
C LEU A 84 -0.31 -13.14 5.07
N PHE A 85 -0.41 -14.38 4.56
CA PHE A 85 -1.69 -14.91 4.10
C PHE A 85 -2.73 -15.02 5.21
N ALA A 86 -2.33 -15.41 6.43
CA ALA A 86 -3.24 -15.47 7.58
C ALA A 86 -3.82 -14.08 7.93
N VAL A 87 -2.99 -13.03 7.91
CA VAL A 87 -3.44 -11.64 8.13
C VAL A 87 -4.42 -11.20 7.05
N ILE A 88 -4.09 -11.43 5.77
CA ILE A 88 -4.97 -11.07 4.64
C ILE A 88 -6.32 -11.79 4.77
N ILE A 89 -6.31 -13.09 5.04
CA ILE A 89 -7.53 -13.88 5.23
C ILE A 89 -8.34 -13.34 6.41
N GLY A 90 -7.70 -13.03 7.54
CA GLY A 90 -8.36 -12.48 8.72
C GLY A 90 -9.05 -11.14 8.44
N ILE A 91 -8.41 -10.25 7.67
CA ILE A 91 -8.99 -8.97 7.24
C ILE A 91 -10.22 -9.22 6.37
N VAL A 92 -10.10 -10.06 5.33
CA VAL A 92 -11.22 -10.39 4.43
C VAL A 92 -12.39 -10.99 5.21
N PHE A 93 -12.10 -11.92 6.12
CA PHE A 93 -13.12 -12.58 6.93
C PHE A 93 -13.85 -11.58 7.85
N THR A 94 -13.10 -10.66 8.48
CA THR A 94 -13.67 -9.61 9.33
C THR A 94 -14.55 -8.66 8.53
N LEU A 95 -14.11 -8.23 7.33
CA LEU A 95 -14.89 -7.39 6.43
C LEU A 95 -16.20 -8.07 5.99
N LEU A 96 -16.16 -9.37 5.70
CA LEU A 96 -17.34 -10.15 5.35
C LEU A 96 -18.32 -10.26 6.52
N ILE A 97 -17.84 -10.51 7.73
CA ILE A 97 -18.70 -10.61 8.92
C ILE A 97 -19.33 -9.25 9.24
N VAL A 98 -18.52 -8.21 9.41
CA VAL A 98 -19.00 -6.89 9.82
C VAL A 98 -19.82 -6.26 8.69
N GLY A 99 -19.28 -6.24 7.47
CA GLY A 99 -19.97 -5.71 6.29
C GLY A 99 -21.25 -6.48 5.97
N GLY A 100 -21.22 -7.82 6.05
CA GLY A 100 -22.39 -8.67 5.85
C GLY A 100 -23.47 -8.46 6.91
N ALA A 101 -23.08 -8.40 8.18
CA ALA A 101 -24.01 -8.11 9.28
C ALA A 101 -24.65 -6.72 9.13
N SER A 102 -23.85 -5.69 8.86
CA SER A 102 -24.33 -4.33 8.59
C SER A 102 -25.29 -4.30 7.41
N TYR A 103 -24.97 -4.99 6.30
CA TYR A 103 -25.85 -5.06 5.13
C TYR A 103 -27.21 -5.69 5.46
N ILE A 104 -27.24 -6.79 6.21
CA ILE A 104 -28.49 -7.46 6.60
C ILE A 104 -29.35 -6.56 7.50
N ILE A 105 -28.74 -5.83 8.43
CA ILE A 105 -29.45 -4.92 9.34
C ILE A 105 -30.07 -3.77 8.56
N THR A 106 -29.31 -3.12 7.67
CA THR A 106 -29.81 -2.01 6.85
C THR A 106 -30.85 -2.46 5.82
N SER A 107 -30.68 -3.64 5.22
CA SER A 107 -31.63 -4.26 4.28
C SER A 107 -33.01 -4.52 4.90
N LYS A 108 -33.08 -4.85 6.20
CA LYS A 108 -34.36 -5.06 6.89
C LYS A 108 -35.07 -3.76 7.30
N GLY A 109 -34.34 -2.65 7.42
CA GLY A 109 -34.91 -1.33 7.76
C GLY A 109 -35.43 -0.53 6.56
N SER A 110 -35.27 -1.03 5.33
CA SER A 110 -35.61 -0.31 4.09
C SER A 110 -36.89 -0.80 3.40
N LYS A 111 -37.82 -1.44 4.12
CA LYS A 111 -39.18 -1.63 3.62
C LYS A 111 -40.03 -0.39 3.97
N PRO A 112 -40.79 0.18 3.01
CA PRO A 112 -41.71 1.27 3.31
C PRO A 112 -42.77 0.85 4.33
#